data_AF-A0A8B6M3J3-F1
#
_entry.id   AF-A0A8B6M3J3-F1
#
_cell.length_a   1.000
_cell.length_b   1.000
_cell.length_c   1.000
_cell.angle_alpha   90.00
_cell.angle_beta   90.00
_cell.angle_gamma   90.00
#
_symmetry.space_group_name_H-M   'P 1'
#
loop_
_entity.id
_entity.type
_entity.pdbx_description
1 polymer ?
#
loop_
_entity_poly.entity_id
_entity_poly.type
_entity_poly.pdbx_seq_one_letter_code
_entity_poly.pdbx_strand_id
1 'polypeptide(L)'
;MWVPEVSPATLILEPAPTGFEAASSFDPGAFGPALVERADADGRELMIVDGSDELHIRLQDDQATRRPAVLLPLDSMFELRLDVALRFARRLSGQRINFLPTALRLTSFQKRRLIQLLHAFDVHDGGGGPRDIAAEVLSSDHA
;
A
#
# COMPACT_ATOMS: atom_id res chain seq x y z
N MET A 1 2.66 -10.16 3.74
CA MET A 1 1.31 -9.63 3.98
C MET A 1 1.46 -8.27 4.63
N TRP A 2 0.76 -7.25 4.16
CA TRP A 2 0.79 -5.93 4.80
C TRP A 2 -0.25 -5.87 5.90
N VAL A 3 0.20 -5.65 7.13
CA VAL A 3 -0.68 -5.68 8.31
C VAL A 3 -1.18 -4.25 8.62
N PRO A 4 -2.50 -4.01 8.69
CA PRO A 4 -3.05 -2.67 8.87
C PRO A 4 -2.69 -2.04 10.22
N GLU A 5 -2.28 -2.82 11.21
CA GLU A 5 -1.84 -2.39 12.53
C GLU A 5 -0.54 -1.57 12.46
N VAL A 6 0.32 -1.85 11.48
CA VAL A 6 1.63 -1.15 11.33
C VAL A 6 1.67 -0.21 10.12
N SER A 7 0.86 -0.49 9.09
CA SER A 7 0.88 0.28 7.85
C SER A 7 -0.36 1.18 7.75
N PRO A 8 -0.20 2.52 7.80
CA PRO A 8 -1.32 3.43 7.55
C PRO A 8 -1.75 3.46 6.08
N ALA A 9 -0.96 2.86 5.18
CA ALA A 9 -1.28 2.71 3.76
C ALA A 9 -2.25 1.54 3.46
N THR A 10 -2.53 0.68 4.45
CA THR A 10 -3.44 -0.45 4.28
C THR A 10 -4.83 -0.07 4.76
N LEU A 11 -5.81 -0.10 3.85
CA LEU A 11 -7.21 0.15 4.18
C LEU A 11 -7.86 -1.10 4.75
N ILE A 12 -8.75 -0.92 5.71
CA ILE A 12 -9.65 -1.98 6.20
C ILE A 12 -11.03 -1.67 5.62
N LEU A 13 -11.58 -2.58 4.83
CA LEU A 13 -12.95 -2.47 4.35
C LEU A 13 -13.86 -3.48 5.05
N GLU A 14 -15.00 -2.96 5.46
CA GLU A 14 -16.11 -3.69 6.03
C GLU A 14 -17.38 -3.39 5.21
N PRO A 15 -18.41 -4.26 5.28
CA PRO A 15 -19.69 -3.94 4.70
C PRO A 15 -20.30 -2.78 5.48
N ALA A 16 -20.75 -1.76 4.76
CA ALA A 16 -21.42 -0.61 5.34
C ALA A 16 -22.64 -1.06 6.18
N PRO A 17 -22.87 -0.44 7.35
CA PRO A 17 -24.02 -0.76 8.17
C PRO A 17 -25.35 -0.60 7.41
N THR A 18 -26.37 -1.31 7.88
CA THR A 18 -27.74 -1.16 7.34
C THR A 18 -28.18 0.30 7.40
N GLY A 19 -28.82 0.79 6.33
CA GLY A 19 -29.22 2.19 6.18
C GLY A 19 -28.30 3.03 5.28
N PHE A 20 -27.14 2.49 4.89
CA PHE A 20 -26.20 3.11 3.94
C PHE A 20 -26.25 2.41 2.55
N GLU A 21 -27.46 2.20 2.03
CA GLU A 21 -27.69 1.44 0.78
C GLU A 21 -27.25 2.16 -0.50
N ALA A 22 -26.90 3.45 -0.40
CA ALA A 22 -26.40 4.26 -1.53
C ALA A 22 -24.91 4.04 -1.85
N ALA A 23 -24.21 3.20 -1.09
CA ALA A 23 -22.79 2.93 -1.30
C ALA A 23 -22.55 2.33 -2.69
N SER A 24 -21.72 2.98 -3.50
CA SER A 24 -21.30 2.46 -4.79
C SER A 24 -20.49 1.19 -4.60
N SER A 25 -20.83 0.13 -5.33
CA SER A 25 -20.03 -1.09 -5.34
C SER A 25 -18.62 -0.78 -5.85
N PHE A 26 -17.64 -1.33 -5.18
CA PHE A 26 -16.24 -1.28 -5.54
C PHE A 26 -15.89 -2.56 -6.32
N ASP A 27 -15.55 -2.41 -7.60
CA ASP A 27 -14.92 -3.47 -8.39
C ASP A 27 -13.40 -3.27 -8.37
N PRO A 28 -12.63 -4.13 -7.67
CA PRO A 28 -11.18 -4.03 -7.61
C PRO A 28 -10.51 -4.10 -8.99
N GLY A 29 -11.08 -4.85 -9.93
CA GLY A 29 -10.56 -5.00 -11.29
C GLY A 29 -10.70 -3.73 -12.13
N ALA A 30 -11.66 -2.86 -11.80
CA ALA A 30 -11.86 -1.58 -12.47
C ALA A 30 -10.91 -0.47 -11.97
N PHE A 31 -10.20 -0.71 -10.86
CA PHE A 31 -9.42 0.30 -10.14
C PHE A 31 -7.95 0.39 -10.53
N GLY A 32 -7.40 -0.66 -11.14
CA GLY A 32 -6.02 -0.69 -11.58
C GLY A 32 -5.78 -1.78 -12.63
N PRO A 33 -4.74 -1.64 -13.47
CA PRO A 33 -4.39 -2.63 -14.48
C PRO A 33 -3.99 -4.00 -13.91
N ALA A 34 -3.58 -4.06 -12.64
CA ALA A 34 -3.21 -5.30 -11.98
C ALA A 34 -3.85 -5.39 -10.58
N LEU A 35 -4.44 -6.55 -10.32
CA LEU A 35 -5.01 -6.96 -9.05
C LEU A 35 -4.30 -8.24 -8.59
N VAL A 36 -3.75 -8.21 -7.39
CA VAL A 36 -3.29 -9.41 -6.69
C VAL A 36 -4.22 -9.64 -5.51
N GLU A 37 -4.84 -10.81 -5.49
CA GLU A 37 -5.72 -11.24 -4.42
C GLU A 37 -5.07 -12.39 -3.66
N ARG A 38 -5.12 -12.33 -2.33
CA ARG A 38 -4.74 -13.43 -1.44
C ARG A 38 -5.81 -13.62 -0.38
N ALA A 39 -6.11 -14.87 -0.05
CA ALA A 39 -7.00 -15.21 1.04
C ALA A 39 -6.25 -16.12 2.03
N ASP A 40 -6.37 -15.80 3.32
CA ASP A 40 -5.85 -16.58 4.42
C ASP A 40 -6.87 -16.74 5.54
N ALA A 41 -6.48 -17.38 6.65
CA ALA A 41 -7.35 -17.62 7.80
C ALA A 41 -7.86 -16.31 8.44
N ASP A 42 -7.12 -15.21 8.23
CA ASP A 42 -7.37 -13.92 8.85
C ASP A 42 -8.11 -12.94 7.90
N GLY A 43 -8.51 -13.40 6.71
CA GLY A 43 -9.34 -12.66 5.76
C GLY A 43 -8.76 -12.60 4.34
N ARG A 44 -9.25 -11.64 3.55
CA ARG A 44 -8.85 -11.47 2.15
C ARG A 44 -8.07 -10.16 1.97
N GLU A 45 -6.88 -10.24 1.39
CA GLU A 45 -6.03 -9.10 1.05
C GLU A 45 -6.10 -8.85 -0.46
N LEU A 46 -6.42 -7.61 -0.83
CA LEU A 46 -6.34 -7.13 -2.20
C LEU A 46 -5.20 -6.13 -2.31
N MET A 47 -4.41 -6.25 -3.37
CA MET A 47 -3.41 -5.28 -3.77
C MET A 47 -3.72 -4.81 -5.18
N ILE A 48 -4.03 -3.51 -5.30
CA ILE A 48 -4.28 -2.86 -6.58
C ILE A 48 -3.02 -2.10 -6.95
N VAL A 49 -2.50 -2.36 -8.14
CA VAL A 49 -1.30 -1.69 -8.66
C VAL A 49 -1.69 -0.82 -9.84
N ASP A 50 -1.35 0.47 -9.79
CA ASP A 50 -1.47 1.44 -10.88
C ASP A 50 -0.12 2.11 -11.13
N GLY A 51 0.66 1.54 -12.05
CA GLY A 51 2.02 1.99 -12.35
C GLY A 51 2.98 1.77 -11.17
N SER A 52 3.34 2.85 -10.48
CA SER A 52 4.27 2.82 -9.32
C SER A 52 3.56 3.05 -7.98
N ASP A 53 2.24 3.10 -8.02
CA ASP A 53 1.37 3.38 -6.89
C ASP A 53 0.54 2.13 -6.57
N GLU A 54 0.39 1.84 -5.29
CA GLU A 54 -0.17 0.59 -4.81
C GLU A 54 -1.17 0.90 -3.70
N LEU A 55 -2.31 0.22 -3.72
CA LEU A 55 -3.31 0.26 -2.66
C LEU A 55 -3.47 -1.13 -2.07
N HIS A 56 -3.24 -1.24 -0.77
CA HIS A 56 -3.50 -2.46 -0.01
C HIS A 56 -4.84 -2.35 0.69
N ILE A 57 -5.66 -3.38 0.57
CA ILE A 57 -6.98 -3.46 1.17
C ILE A 57 -7.13 -4.80 1.88
N ARG A 58 -7.47 -4.75 3.17
CA ARG A 58 -7.94 -5.90 3.93
C ARG A 58 -9.46 -5.92 3.93
N LEU A 59 -10.05 -6.97 3.39
CA LEU A 59 -11.49 -7.23 3.42
C LEU A 59 -11.81 -8.13 4.59
N GLN A 60 -12.64 -7.66 5.51
CA GLN A 60 -13.14 -8.45 6.65
C GLN A 60 -14.31 -9.36 6.25
N ASP A 61 -15.06 -8.96 5.22
CA ASP A 61 -16.20 -9.71 4.69
C ASP A 61 -16.27 -9.51 3.17
N ASP A 62 -16.65 -10.54 2.43
CA ASP A 62 -16.79 -10.49 0.97
C ASP A 62 -17.81 -9.42 0.51
N GLN A 63 -18.83 -9.12 1.33
CA GLN A 63 -19.82 -8.07 1.09
C GLN A 63 -19.22 -6.65 1.15
N ALA A 64 -18.02 -6.48 1.71
CA ALA A 64 -17.33 -5.19 1.76
C ALA A 64 -17.05 -4.62 0.35
N THR A 65 -16.94 -5.45 -0.68
CA THR A 65 -16.82 -4.98 -2.07
C THR A 65 -18.13 -4.40 -2.61
N ARG A 66 -19.29 -4.91 -2.17
CA ARG A 66 -20.61 -4.47 -2.67
C ARG A 66 -21.10 -3.20 -2.02
N ARG A 67 -20.81 -3.02 -0.72
CA ARG A 67 -21.17 -1.83 0.04
C ARG A 67 -19.98 -1.43 0.92
N PRO A 68 -18.93 -0.83 0.36
CA PRO A 68 -17.71 -0.55 1.10
C PRO A 68 -17.90 0.52 2.17
N ALA A 69 -17.49 0.22 3.39
CA ALA A 69 -17.18 1.19 4.44
C ALA A 69 -15.71 1.05 4.84
N VAL A 70 -15.04 2.18 5.06
CA VAL A 70 -13.64 2.19 5.52
C VAL A 70 -13.63 2.25 7.04
N LEU A 71 -13.05 1.25 7.69
CA LEU A 71 -12.80 1.27 9.12
C LEU A 71 -11.47 2.01 9.38
N LEU A 72 -11.53 3.08 10.18
CA LEU A 72 -10.38 3.91 10.54
C LEU A 72 -10.10 3.86 12.04
N PRO A 73 -9.03 3.17 12.48
CA PRO A 73 -8.59 3.21 13.87
C PRO A 73 -8.17 4.64 14.27
N LEU A 74 -8.63 5.11 15.42
CA LEU A 74 -8.20 6.38 16.01
C LEU A 74 -6.84 6.21 16.72
N ASP A 75 -5.78 6.04 15.94
CA ASP A 75 -4.42 5.83 16.42
C ASP A 75 -3.49 7.02 16.09
N SER A 76 -2.20 6.90 16.42
CA SER A 76 -1.21 7.94 16.14
C SER A 76 -0.99 8.21 14.66
N MET A 77 -1.48 7.35 13.77
CA MET A 77 -1.38 7.47 12.31
C MET A 77 -2.72 7.81 11.66
N PHE A 78 -3.74 8.17 12.45
CA PHE A 78 -5.11 8.40 11.99
C PHE A 78 -5.19 9.37 10.80
N GLU A 79 -4.46 10.48 10.83
CA GLU A 79 -4.50 11.46 9.73
C GLU A 79 -4.01 10.88 8.39
N LEU A 80 -2.98 10.02 8.43
CA LEU A 80 -2.49 9.35 7.24
C LEU A 80 -3.50 8.33 6.73
N ARG A 81 -4.12 7.56 7.62
CA ARG A 81 -5.18 6.59 7.25
C ARG A 81 -6.39 7.29 6.64
N LEU A 82 -6.76 8.45 7.20
CA LEU A 82 -7.84 9.29 6.68
C LEU A 82 -7.53 9.82 5.27
N ASP A 83 -6.30 10.27 5.00
CA ASP A 83 -5.90 10.73 3.66
C ASP A 83 -5.97 9.58 2.63
N VAL A 84 -5.49 8.39 2.99
CA VAL A 84 -5.59 7.19 2.13
C VAL A 84 -7.06 6.84 1.85
N ALA A 85 -7.92 6.85 2.89
CA ALA A 85 -9.35 6.59 2.74
C ALA A 85 -10.05 7.63 1.85
N LEU A 86 -9.70 8.91 2.00
CA LEU A 86 -10.24 9.98 1.19
C LEU A 86 -9.83 9.84 -0.29
N ARG A 87 -8.59 9.43 -0.56
CA ARG A 87 -8.12 9.15 -1.93
C ARG A 87 -8.83 7.96 -2.54
N PHE A 88 -9.04 6.89 -1.77
CA PHE A 88 -9.85 5.76 -2.19
C PHE A 88 -11.29 6.18 -2.55
N ALA A 89 -11.96 6.97 -1.71
CA ALA A 89 -13.30 7.49 -2.01
C ALA A 89 -13.35 8.38 -3.27
N ARG A 90 -12.32 9.20 -3.50
CA ARG A 90 -12.18 10.01 -4.73
C ARG A 90 -11.98 9.13 -5.97
N ARG A 91 -11.20 8.06 -5.86
CA ARG A 91 -11.02 7.06 -6.93
C ARG A 91 -12.31 6.29 -7.23
N LEU A 92 -13.09 5.92 -6.20
CA LEU A 92 -14.44 5.35 -6.36
C LEU A 92 -15.36 6.29 -7.14
N SER A 93 -15.21 7.59 -6.93
CA SER A 93 -15.94 8.62 -7.67
C SER A 93 -15.37 8.92 -9.06
N GLY A 94 -14.42 8.11 -9.56
CA GLY A 94 -13.84 8.21 -10.91
C GLY A 94 -12.69 9.21 -11.06
N GLN A 95 -12.21 9.82 -9.96
CA GLN A 95 -11.09 10.76 -10.05
C GLN A 95 -9.76 10.03 -10.30
N ARG A 96 -8.91 10.61 -11.17
CA ARG A 96 -7.55 10.12 -11.41
C ARG A 96 -6.60 10.77 -10.42
N ILE A 97 -6.42 10.13 -9.27
CA ILE A 97 -5.49 10.52 -8.20
C ILE A 97 -4.72 9.29 -7.72
N ASN A 98 -3.49 9.50 -7.26
CA ASN A 98 -2.72 8.45 -6.60
C ASN A 98 -3.43 7.99 -5.32
N PHE A 99 -3.44 6.69 -5.09
CA PHE A 99 -3.84 6.00 -3.87
C PHE A 99 -3.06 6.49 -2.66
N LEU A 100 -1.73 6.57 -2.76
CA LEU A 100 -0.92 6.98 -1.63
C LEU A 100 -0.73 8.50 -1.56
N PRO A 101 -0.86 9.10 -0.36
CA PRO A 101 -0.48 10.48 -0.14
C PRO A 101 1.03 10.67 -0.24
N THR A 102 1.46 11.89 -0.56
CA THR A 102 2.89 12.21 -0.73
C THR A 102 3.73 11.83 0.49
N ALA A 103 3.19 11.97 1.71
CA ALA A 103 3.88 11.59 2.94
C ALA A 103 4.21 10.09 3.04
N LEU A 104 3.49 9.24 2.33
CA LEU A 104 3.70 7.79 2.29
C LEU A 104 4.45 7.33 1.01
N ARG A 105 4.80 8.27 0.12
CA ARG A 105 5.48 7.97 -1.13
C ARG A 105 6.96 8.26 -1.01
N LEU A 106 7.77 7.26 -1.36
CA LEU A 106 9.21 7.44 -1.51
C LEU A 106 9.51 8.16 -2.83
N THR A 107 10.33 9.21 -2.76
CA THR A 107 10.92 9.84 -3.95
C THR A 107 11.88 8.89 -4.66
N SER A 108 12.17 9.11 -5.93
CA SER A 108 13.13 8.29 -6.68
C SER A 108 14.52 8.29 -6.05
N PHE A 109 14.93 9.40 -5.43
CA PHE A 109 16.19 9.47 -4.68
C PHE A 109 16.14 8.59 -3.42
N GLN A 110 15.07 8.69 -2.61
CA GLN A 110 14.91 7.86 -1.41
C GLN A 110 14.85 6.37 -1.74
N LYS A 111 14.11 5.98 -2.79
CA LYS A 111 14.05 4.58 -3.25
C LYS A 111 15.45 4.06 -3.61
N ARG A 112 16.19 4.78 -4.48
CA ARG A 112 17.56 4.40 -4.85
C ARG A 112 18.48 4.28 -3.63
N ARG A 113 18.41 5.25 -2.72
CA ARG A 113 19.23 5.23 -1.50
C ARG A 113 18.90 4.02 -0.60
N LEU A 114 17.63 3.67 -0.45
CA LEU A 114 17.23 2.50 0.33
C LEU A 114 17.68 1.19 -0.33
N ILE A 115 17.61 1.09 -1.66
CA ILE A 115 18.14 -0.06 -2.42
C ILE A 115 19.65 -0.21 -2.20
N GLN A 116 20.41 0.88 -2.26
CA GLN A 116 21.85 0.87 -1.95
C GLN A 116 22.15 0.40 -0.53
N LEU A 117 21.34 0.81 0.46
CA LEU A 117 21.50 0.36 1.84
C LEU A 117 21.18 -1.14 2.00
N LEU A 118 20.22 -1.67 1.24
CA LEU A 118 19.95 -3.11 1.19
C LEU A 118 21.14 -3.87 0.58
N HIS A 119 21.69 -3.42 -0.55
CA HIS A 119 22.89 -4.04 -1.12
C HIS A 119 24.11 -3.99 -0.18
N ALA A 120 24.31 -2.85 0.49
CA ALA A 120 25.36 -2.72 1.50
C ALA A 120 25.16 -3.71 2.67
N PHE A 121 23.92 -3.91 3.10
CA PHE A 121 23.57 -4.89 4.11
C PHE A 121 23.86 -6.32 3.63
N ASP A 122 23.46 -6.69 2.41
CA ASP A 122 23.69 -8.03 1.85
C ASP A 122 25.19 -8.36 1.77
N VAL A 123 26.01 -7.40 1.34
CA VAL A 123 27.48 -7.56 1.31
C VAL A 123 28.05 -7.74 2.71
N HIS A 124 27.56 -6.95 3.68
CA HIS A 124 28.00 -7.06 5.06
C HIS A 124 27.61 -8.40 5.70
N ASP A 125 26.38 -8.85 5.49
CA ASP A 125 25.86 -10.13 5.97
C ASP A 125 26.62 -11.32 5.35
N GLY A 126 27.04 -11.17 4.09
CA GLY A 126 27.95 -12.11 3.41
C GLY A 126 29.41 -12.09 3.91
N GLY A 127 29.73 -11.30 4.95
CA GLY A 127 31.08 -11.18 5.52
C GLY A 127 32.00 -10.19 4.82
N GLY A 128 31.47 -9.39 3.88
CA GLY A 128 32.20 -8.35 3.16
C GLY A 128 32.62 -7.19 4.07
N GLY A 129 33.82 -6.65 3.78
CA GLY A 129 34.36 -5.52 4.52
C GLY A 129 33.85 -4.16 3.98
N PRO A 130 34.20 -3.05 4.64
CA PRO A 130 33.82 -1.70 4.20
C PRO A 130 34.22 -1.36 2.75
N ARG A 131 35.30 -1.96 2.23
CA ARG A 131 35.75 -1.78 0.84
C ARG A 131 34.84 -2.47 -0.16
N ASP A 132 34.36 -3.67 0.17
CA ASP A 132 33.47 -4.44 -0.70
C ASP A 132 32.10 -3.76 -0.78
N ILE A 133 31.60 -3.26 0.36
CA ILE A 133 30.38 -2.44 0.44
C ILE A 133 30.50 -1.19 -0.43
N ALA A 134 31.62 -0.46 -0.32
CA ALA A 134 31.86 0.73 -1.12
C ALA A 134 31.91 0.42 -2.63
N ALA A 135 32.55 -0.69 -3.02
CA ALA A 135 32.61 -1.12 -4.41
C ALA A 135 31.22 -1.42 -4.98
N GLU A 136 30.40 -2.17 -4.24
CA GLU A 136 29.01 -2.47 -4.62
C GLU A 136 28.20 -1.19 -4.80
N VAL A 137 28.09 -0.36 -3.75
CA VAL A 137 27.26 0.86 -3.76
C VAL A 137 27.66 1.85 -4.87
N LEU A 138 28.97 2.03 -5.10
CA LEU A 138 29.45 2.94 -6.14
C LEU A 138 29.17 2.41 -7.56
N SER A 139 29.24 1.09 -7.75
CA SER A 139 28.90 0.46 -9.02
C SER A 139 27.39 0.51 -9.32
N SER A 140 26.54 0.38 -8.31
CA SER A 140 25.07 0.48 -8.45
C SER A 140 24.58 1.90 -8.73
N ASP A 141 25.39 2.94 -8.46
CA ASP A 141 25.06 4.35 -8.72
C ASP A 141 25.21 4.74 -10.22
N HIS A 142 25.87 3.89 -11.01
CA HIS A 142 26.21 4.14 -12.42
C HIS A 142 25.39 3.29 -13.42
N ALA A 143 24.48 2.45 -12.95
CA ALA A 143 23.58 1.61 -13.75
C ALA A 143 22.15 2.18 -13.81
#